data_AF-A0A1F3N6B4-F1
#
_entry.id   AF-A0A1F3N6B4-F1
#
_cell.length_a   1.000
_cell.length_b   1.000
_cell.length_c   1.000
_cell.angle_alpha   90.00
_cell.angle_beta   90.00
_cell.angle_gamma   90.00
#
_symmetry.space_group_name_H-M   'P 1'
#
loop_
_entity.id
_entity.type
_entity.pdbx_description
1 polymer ?
#
loop_
_entity_poly.entity_id
_entity_poly.type
_entity_poly.pdbx_seq_one_letter_code
_entity_poly.pdbx_strand_id
1 'polypeptide(L)'
;MVYKFVVLSDEDESFVREFEFLDSQTLMDFHNIIQEELEYDKSQMASFYLATDNWEKEEEFTLFDMGTGSSTMETAVLEEIIFRKNQKLLYVFDFFNERALFVEYTGETKEIDDREYPVCTNSKGIPPKQVVFGSSSRKLYNNIVVSDDDEDEDETDVDDLFLNGEDEESLPDFDNPEILNEEDE
;
A
#
# COMPACT_ATOMS: atom_id res chain seq x y z
N MET A 1 -8.58 25.96 12.07
CA MET A 1 -7.72 26.65 11.07
C MET A 1 -7.72 25.83 9.79
N VAL A 2 -7.33 26.40 8.65
CA VAL A 2 -7.26 25.66 7.38
C VAL A 2 -5.80 25.46 7.00
N TYR A 3 -5.37 24.20 6.89
CA TYR A 3 -4.04 23.80 6.47
C TYR A 3 -3.98 23.62 4.96
N LYS A 4 -2.86 24.04 4.36
CA LYS A 4 -2.60 23.95 2.93
C LYS A 4 -1.46 22.98 2.65
N PHE A 5 -1.73 22.01 1.79
CA PHE A 5 -0.76 21.01 1.38
C PHE A 5 -0.55 21.07 -0.12
N VAL A 6 0.71 20.90 -0.53
CA VAL A 6 1.08 20.67 -1.92
C VAL A 6 1.47 19.20 -2.05
N VAL A 7 0.96 18.53 -3.07
CA VAL A 7 1.25 17.13 -3.36
C VAL A 7 1.88 17.03 -4.74
N LEU A 8 3.02 16.36 -4.80
CA LEU A 8 3.86 16.19 -5.97
C LEU A 8 4.11 14.69 -6.23
N SER A 9 4.54 14.37 -7.43
CA SER A 9 4.97 13.02 -7.83
C SER A 9 6.34 13.13 -8.48
N ASP A 10 7.17 12.11 -8.27
CA ASP A 10 8.46 11.96 -8.95
C ASP A 10 8.33 11.44 -10.39
N GLU A 11 7.17 10.93 -10.78
CA GLU A 11 6.93 10.38 -12.12
C GLU A 11 6.64 11.44 -13.19
N ASP A 12 6.01 12.55 -12.78
CA ASP A 12 5.66 13.67 -13.66
C ASP A 12 5.90 15.00 -12.94
N GLU A 13 6.89 15.76 -13.41
CA GLU A 13 7.23 17.10 -12.88
C GLU A 13 6.09 18.12 -13.03
N SER A 14 5.13 17.85 -13.93
CA SER A 14 3.96 18.70 -14.14
C SER A 14 2.83 18.39 -13.15
N PHE A 15 2.91 17.26 -12.44
CA PHE A 15 1.89 16.83 -11.50
C PHE A 15 1.96 17.66 -10.21
N VAL A 16 0.90 18.42 -9.97
CA VAL A 16 0.73 19.21 -8.75
C VAL A 16 -0.74 19.12 -8.33
N ARG A 17 -0.97 18.77 -7.06
CA ARG A 17 -2.26 18.95 -6.39
C ARG A 17 -2.08 19.88 -5.20
N GLU A 18 -3.03 20.78 -4.99
CA GLU A 18 -3.08 21.61 -3.78
C GLU A 18 -4.35 21.32 -3.03
N PHE A 19 -4.23 20.87 -1.78
CA PHE A 19 -5.36 20.54 -0.93
C PHE A 19 -5.45 21.48 0.26
N GLU A 20 -6.68 21.79 0.64
CA GLU A 20 -6.99 22.49 1.89
C GLU A 20 -7.80 21.59 2.81
N PHE A 21 -7.39 21.54 4.08
CA PHE A 21 -8.02 20.74 5.14
C PHE A 21 -8.29 21.60 6.36
N LEU A 22 -9.29 21.22 7.15
CA LEU A 22 -9.38 21.73 8.52
C LEU A 22 -8.30 21.07 9.38
N ASP A 23 -7.77 21.80 10.35
CA ASP A 23 -6.80 21.29 11.34
C ASP A 23 -7.32 20.09 12.13
N SER A 24 -8.64 20.02 12.35
CA SER A 24 -9.32 18.91 13.01
C SER A 24 -9.54 17.66 12.14
N GLN A 25 -9.16 17.70 10.85
CA GLN A 25 -9.31 16.54 9.96
C GLN A 25 -8.16 15.55 10.14
N THR A 26 -8.38 14.33 9.69
CA THR A 26 -7.46 13.20 9.88
C THR A 26 -6.68 12.88 8.60
N LEU A 27 -5.63 12.07 8.74
CA LEU A 27 -4.97 11.49 7.56
C LEU A 27 -5.91 10.57 6.76
N MET A 28 -6.96 10.02 7.39
CA MET A 28 -7.98 9.24 6.67
C MET A 28 -8.78 10.14 5.72
N ASP A 29 -9.14 11.35 6.14
CA ASP A 29 -9.78 12.33 5.26
C ASP A 29 -8.85 12.72 4.10
N PHE A 30 -7.55 12.83 4.38
CA PHE A 30 -6.53 13.09 3.35
C PHE A 30 -6.43 11.92 2.36
N HIS A 31 -6.36 10.69 2.85
CA HIS A 31 -6.38 9.49 2.00
C HIS A 31 -7.60 9.49 1.08
N ASN A 32 -8.80 9.73 1.63
CA ASN A 32 -10.05 9.70 0.87
C ASN A 32 -10.07 10.72 -0.27
N ILE A 33 -9.69 11.97 -0.01
CA ILE A 33 -9.69 13.00 -1.07
C ILE A 33 -8.58 12.76 -2.11
N ILE A 34 -7.42 12.21 -1.74
CA ILE A 34 -6.40 11.81 -2.72
C ILE A 34 -6.97 10.72 -3.63
N GLN A 35 -7.62 9.70 -3.06
CA GLN A 35 -8.19 8.60 -3.84
C GLN A 35 -9.25 9.10 -4.82
N GLU A 36 -10.09 10.05 -4.39
CA GLU A 36 -11.12 10.66 -5.23
C GLU A 36 -10.53 11.55 -6.33
N GLU A 37 -9.59 12.43 -5.99
CA GLU A 37 -8.96 13.37 -6.93
C GLU A 37 -8.09 12.68 -7.98
N LEU A 38 -7.49 11.54 -7.63
CA LEU A 38 -6.65 10.77 -8.55
C LEU A 38 -7.40 9.61 -9.24
N GLU A 39 -8.70 9.47 -8.97
CA GLU A 39 -9.55 8.38 -9.47
C GLU A 39 -8.96 6.98 -9.19
N TYR A 40 -8.38 6.84 -8.00
CA TYR A 40 -7.79 5.60 -7.53
C TYR A 40 -8.84 4.65 -6.94
N ASP A 41 -8.54 3.36 -7.00
CA ASP A 41 -9.29 2.30 -6.34
C ASP A 41 -9.02 2.31 -4.82
N LYS A 42 -10.08 2.64 -4.07
CA LYS A 42 -10.11 2.71 -2.60
C LYS A 42 -9.87 1.36 -1.91
N SER A 43 -9.89 0.25 -2.65
CA SER A 43 -9.59 -1.08 -2.08
C SER A 43 -8.09 -1.36 -1.92
N GLN A 44 -7.23 -0.54 -2.56
CA GLN A 44 -5.79 -0.71 -2.48
C GLN A 44 -5.24 -0.18 -1.15
N MET A 45 -4.20 -0.85 -0.65
CA MET A 45 -3.51 -0.42 0.56
C MET A 45 -2.71 0.86 0.31
N ALA A 46 -2.69 1.74 1.30
CA ALA A 46 -1.82 2.91 1.33
C ALA A 46 -1.36 3.17 2.77
N SER A 47 -0.22 3.84 2.91
CA SER A 47 0.30 4.34 4.20
C SER A 47 0.81 5.77 4.02
N PHE A 48 0.62 6.60 5.04
CA PHE A 48 1.34 7.87 5.16
C PHE A 48 2.59 7.63 5.99
N TYR A 49 3.67 8.34 5.68
CA TYR A 49 4.85 8.40 6.52
C TYR A 49 5.17 9.85 6.82
N LEU A 50 5.49 10.16 8.08
CA LEU A 50 6.23 11.38 8.37
C LEU A 50 7.61 11.29 7.71
N ALA A 51 8.05 12.41 7.14
CA ALA A 51 9.31 12.47 6.43
C ALA A 51 10.25 13.54 6.98
N THR A 52 11.54 13.22 6.98
CA THR A 52 12.60 14.19 7.28
C THR A 52 12.69 15.26 6.18
N ASP A 53 13.52 16.28 6.40
CA ASP A 53 13.80 17.29 5.38
C ASP A 53 14.43 16.69 4.10
N ASN A 54 15.02 15.50 4.20
CA ASN A 54 15.63 14.76 3.10
C ASN A 54 14.71 13.67 2.51
N TRP A 55 13.41 13.69 2.83
CA TRP A 55 12.41 12.72 2.37
C TRP A 55 12.68 11.27 2.81
N GLU A 56 13.30 11.08 3.98
CA GLU A 56 13.45 9.77 4.60
C GLU A 56 12.22 9.45 5.47
N LYS A 57 11.73 8.20 5.41
CA LYS A 57 10.55 7.73 6.16
C LYS A 57 10.87 7.62 7.65
N GLU A 58 10.01 8.18 8.51
CA GLU A 58 10.13 8.12 9.96
C GLU A 58 8.99 7.31 10.59
N GLU A 59 7.89 7.96 10.96
CA GLU A 59 6.71 7.34 11.56
C GLU A 59 5.72 6.95 10.47
N GLU A 60 5.14 5.74 10.57
CA GLU A 60 4.13 5.23 9.65
C GLU A 60 2.72 5.37 10.22
N PHE A 61 1.78 5.77 9.36
CA PHE A 61 0.35 5.81 9.60
C PHE A 61 -0.35 4.88 8.61
N THR A 62 -0.80 3.72 9.08
CA THR A 62 -1.40 2.67 8.26
C THR A 62 -2.89 2.92 8.01
N LEU A 63 -3.42 2.44 6.88
CA LEU A 63 -4.85 2.54 6.56
C LEU A 63 -5.73 1.78 7.57
N PHE A 64 -5.28 0.60 8.00
CA PHE A 64 -5.96 -0.23 8.99
C PHE A 64 -5.02 -0.54 10.15
N ASP A 65 -5.60 -0.81 11.33
CA ASP A 65 -4.84 -1.28 12.49
C ASP A 65 -4.28 -2.68 12.21
N MET A 66 -2.95 -2.78 12.15
CA MET A 66 -2.22 -4.04 11.96
C MET A 66 -1.83 -4.71 13.29
N GLY A 67 -2.40 -4.27 14.42
CA GLY A 67 -2.34 -4.95 15.71
C GLY A 67 -1.01 -4.82 16.47
N THR A 68 -0.07 -4.00 15.99
CA THR A 68 1.29 -3.88 16.56
C THR A 68 1.55 -2.50 17.20
N GLY A 69 0.50 -1.78 17.58
CA GLY A 69 0.63 -0.41 18.12
C GLY A 69 1.04 0.60 17.06
N SER A 70 0.75 0.32 15.78
CA SER A 70 0.96 1.26 14.68
C SER A 70 -0.11 2.34 14.71
N SER A 71 0.30 3.60 14.56
CA SER A 71 -0.63 4.72 14.40
C SER A 71 -1.46 4.49 13.13
N THR A 72 -2.78 4.70 13.20
CA THR A 72 -3.64 4.57 12.01
C THR A 72 -3.96 5.95 11.44
N MET A 73 -4.28 6.00 10.14
CA MET A 73 -4.71 7.24 9.49
C MET A 73 -5.99 7.83 10.12
N GLU A 74 -6.85 6.97 10.67
CA GLU A 74 -8.11 7.37 11.30
C GLU A 74 -7.90 8.12 12.62
N THR A 75 -6.91 7.70 13.42
CA THR A 75 -6.63 8.36 14.71
C THR A 75 -5.71 9.57 14.59
N ALA A 76 -5.02 9.71 13.46
CA ALA A 76 -3.98 10.72 13.28
C ALA A 76 -4.58 12.03 12.75
N VAL A 77 -4.79 12.99 13.66
CA VAL A 77 -5.33 14.32 13.36
C VAL A 77 -4.23 15.24 12.84
N LEU A 78 -4.53 16.05 11.82
CA LEU A 78 -3.56 16.92 11.17
C LEU A 78 -2.91 17.91 12.14
N GLU A 79 -3.66 18.47 13.09
CA GLU A 79 -3.09 19.37 14.11
C GLU A 79 -2.02 18.70 15.01
N GLU A 80 -2.10 17.39 15.22
CA GLU A 80 -1.15 16.64 16.04
C GLU A 80 0.12 16.27 15.26
N ILE A 81 -0.03 16.03 13.96
CA ILE A 81 1.06 15.60 13.07
C ILE A 81 1.86 16.80 12.55
N ILE A 82 1.21 17.95 12.32
CA ILE A 82 1.82 19.14 11.71
C ILE A 82 2.30 20.10 12.81
N PHE A 83 3.47 19.81 13.39
CA PHE A 83 4.06 20.61 14.48
C PHE A 83 5.09 21.66 14.02
N ARG A 84 5.48 21.67 12.75
CA ARG A 84 6.46 22.62 12.19
C ARG A 84 6.07 23.08 10.78
N LYS A 85 6.61 24.24 10.38
CA LYS A 85 6.51 24.72 8.99
C LYS A 85 7.26 23.78 8.06
N ASN A 86 6.75 23.62 6.84
CA ASN A 86 7.33 22.73 5.82
C ASN A 86 7.43 21.27 6.30
N GLN A 87 6.48 20.82 7.15
CA GLN A 87 6.38 19.42 7.51
C GLN A 87 6.14 18.59 6.24
N LYS A 88 6.93 17.54 6.07
CA LYS A 88 6.90 16.66 4.92
C LYS A 88 6.26 15.33 5.30
N LEU A 89 5.47 14.78 4.38
CA LEU A 89 4.91 13.45 4.46
C LEU A 89 5.07 12.72 3.13
N LEU A 90 5.14 11.41 3.17
CA LEU A 90 5.11 10.54 2.00
C LEU A 90 3.83 9.74 2.01
N TYR A 91 3.06 9.79 0.92
CA TYR A 91 1.89 8.97 0.74
C TYR A 91 2.23 7.79 -0.17
N VAL A 92 2.52 6.63 0.42
CA VAL A 92 2.86 5.40 -0.30
C VAL A 92 1.57 4.72 -0.71
N PHE A 93 1.35 4.59 -2.03
CA PHE A 93 0.16 3.96 -2.61
C PHE A 93 0.47 2.64 -3.33
N ASP A 94 1.75 2.32 -3.53
CA ASP A 94 2.21 1.07 -4.13
C ASP A 94 3.47 0.58 -3.41
N PHE A 95 3.28 -0.34 -2.47
CA PHE A 95 4.36 -0.92 -1.66
C PHE A 95 5.28 -1.84 -2.47
N PHE A 96 4.81 -2.43 -3.58
CA PHE A 96 5.62 -3.36 -4.37
C PHE A 96 6.67 -2.65 -5.21
N ASN A 97 6.33 -1.46 -5.70
CA ASN A 97 7.24 -0.61 -6.47
C ASN A 97 7.78 0.57 -5.65
N GLU A 98 7.45 0.64 -4.36
CA GLU A 98 7.84 1.72 -3.44
C GLU A 98 7.46 3.12 -3.92
N ARG A 99 6.33 3.25 -4.63
CA ARG A 99 5.90 4.53 -5.22
C ARG A 99 5.12 5.35 -4.21
N ALA A 100 5.42 6.64 -4.19
CA ALA A 100 4.84 7.56 -3.22
C ALA A 100 4.54 8.92 -3.85
N LEU A 101 3.57 9.63 -3.27
CA LEU A 101 3.38 11.05 -3.48
C LEU A 101 4.09 11.83 -2.37
N PHE A 102 4.67 12.95 -2.76
CA PHE A 102 5.42 13.85 -1.89
C PHE A 102 4.47 14.94 -1.40
N VAL A 103 4.17 14.95 -0.11
CA VAL A 103 3.23 15.88 0.51
C VAL A 103 4.01 16.88 1.35
N GLU A 104 3.79 18.17 1.13
CA GLU A 104 4.41 19.23 1.90
C GLU A 104 3.35 20.18 2.45
N TYR A 105 3.41 20.43 3.76
CA TYR A 105 2.63 21.49 4.41
C TYR A 105 3.23 22.86 4.09
N THR A 106 2.46 23.70 3.38
CA THR A 106 2.93 25.00 2.89
C THR A 106 2.48 26.18 3.74
N GLY A 107 1.46 25.99 4.58
CA GLY A 107 1.01 27.00 5.52
C GLY A 107 -0.46 26.84 5.91
N GLU A 108 -0.98 27.86 6.59
CA GLU A 108 -2.33 27.89 7.11
C GLU A 108 -3.02 29.22 6.81
N THR A 109 -4.35 29.18 6.75
CA THR A 109 -5.21 30.35 6.61
C THR A 109 -6.40 30.24 7.58
N LYS A 110 -7.10 31.35 7.76
CA LYS A 110 -8.43 31.33 8.39
C LYS A 110 -9.40 30.60 7.48
N GLU A 111 -10.34 29.92 8.11
CA GLU A 111 -11.49 29.31 7.46
C GLU A 111 -12.27 30.37 6.69
N ILE A 112 -12.76 29.96 5.52
CA ILE A 112 -13.54 30.80 4.63
C ILE A 112 -14.99 30.38 4.79
N ASP A 113 -15.87 31.32 5.15
CA ASP A 113 -17.32 31.08 5.22
C ASP A 113 -17.83 30.55 3.86
N ASP A 114 -18.79 29.62 3.88
CA ASP A 114 -19.38 28.96 2.70
C ASP A 114 -18.43 28.03 1.90
N ARG A 115 -17.34 27.54 2.50
CA ARG A 115 -16.46 26.52 1.89
C ARG A 115 -16.50 25.19 2.64
N GLU A 116 -16.64 24.09 1.90
CA GLU A 116 -16.52 22.73 2.44
C GLU A 116 -15.08 22.23 2.34
N TYR A 117 -14.63 21.49 3.36
CA TYR A 117 -13.31 20.89 3.47
C TYR A 117 -13.45 19.38 3.73
N PRO A 118 -12.55 18.51 3.24
CA PRO A 118 -11.35 18.86 2.49
C PRO A 118 -11.66 19.22 1.03
N VAL A 119 -10.79 19.99 0.38
CA VAL A 119 -11.00 20.42 -1.01
C VAL A 119 -9.70 20.53 -1.79
N CYS A 120 -9.73 20.06 -3.04
CA CYS A 120 -8.67 20.30 -4.01
C CYS A 120 -8.82 21.71 -4.61
N THR A 121 -7.87 22.60 -4.35
CA THR A 121 -7.85 23.98 -4.87
C THR A 121 -7.19 24.09 -6.24
N ASN A 122 -6.24 23.21 -6.55
CA ASN A 122 -5.47 23.24 -7.79
C ASN A 122 -5.17 21.80 -8.23
N SER A 123 -5.41 21.52 -9.51
CA SER A 123 -5.20 20.21 -10.11
C SER A 123 -4.52 20.38 -11.47
N LYS A 124 -3.24 19.97 -11.55
CA LYS A 124 -2.39 20.11 -12.74
C LYS A 124 -1.59 18.84 -13.00
N GLY A 125 -1.32 18.55 -14.28
CA GLY A 125 -0.62 17.33 -14.67
C GLY A 125 -1.48 16.08 -14.51
N ILE A 126 -0.93 14.96 -14.98
CA ILE A 126 -1.65 13.69 -15.06
C ILE A 126 -1.39 12.90 -13.77
N PRO A 127 -2.42 12.41 -13.07
CA PRO A 127 -2.23 11.51 -11.94
C PRO A 127 -1.36 10.31 -12.30
N PRO A 128 -0.38 9.92 -11.44
CA PRO A 128 0.35 8.69 -11.65
C PRO A 128 -0.61 7.50 -11.65
N LYS A 129 -0.26 6.39 -12.31
CA LYS A 129 -1.13 5.20 -12.29
C LYS A 129 -1.06 4.53 -10.94
N GLN A 130 -2.19 4.17 -10.33
CA GLN A 130 -2.16 3.52 -9.01
C GLN A 130 -1.45 2.16 -9.03
N VAL A 131 -1.81 1.28 -9.97
CA VAL A 131 -1.20 -0.06 -10.09
C VAL A 131 -0.46 -0.18 -11.41
N VAL A 132 0.82 -0.53 -11.34
CA VAL A 132 1.65 -0.84 -12.51
C VAL A 132 2.04 -2.31 -12.45
N PHE A 133 1.31 -3.14 -13.19
CA PHE A 133 1.69 -4.53 -13.40
C PHE A 133 2.88 -4.58 -14.37
N GLY A 134 4.10 -4.85 -13.89
CA GLY A 134 5.19 -5.27 -14.79
C GLY A 134 6.64 -4.82 -14.53
N SER A 135 6.97 -4.11 -13.45
CA SER A 135 8.36 -3.62 -13.24
C SER A 135 9.22 -4.33 -12.19
N SER A 136 8.66 -5.10 -11.24
CA SER A 136 9.47 -5.72 -10.18
C SER A 136 9.10 -7.17 -9.86
N SER A 137 9.33 -8.07 -10.82
CA SER A 137 9.64 -9.47 -10.52
C SER A 137 10.66 -10.09 -11.49
N ARG A 138 11.00 -9.41 -12.60
CA ARG A 138 11.97 -9.93 -13.58
C ARG A 138 13.43 -9.92 -13.10
N LYS A 139 13.76 -9.27 -11.98
CA LYS A 139 15.14 -9.25 -11.47
C LYS A 139 15.49 -10.40 -10.52
N LEU A 140 14.53 -11.23 -10.08
CA LEU A 140 14.82 -12.37 -9.19
C LEU A 140 14.80 -13.75 -9.89
N TYR A 141 14.30 -13.85 -11.13
CA TYR A 141 14.15 -15.12 -11.84
C TYR A 141 14.92 -15.20 -13.16
N ASN A 142 15.94 -14.38 -13.36
CA ASN A 142 16.67 -14.35 -14.65
C ASN A 142 17.74 -15.47 -14.80
N ASN A 143 17.57 -16.61 -14.12
CA ASN A 143 18.50 -17.74 -14.19
C ASN A 143 17.88 -19.08 -14.61
N ILE A 144 16.64 -19.09 -15.10
CA ILE A 144 16.17 -20.20 -15.94
C ILE A 144 16.23 -19.71 -17.38
N VAL A 145 17.35 -20.00 -18.02
CA VAL A 145 17.47 -19.95 -19.47
C VAL A 145 16.78 -21.23 -19.96
N VAL A 146 15.50 -21.15 -20.33
CA VAL A 146 14.93 -22.18 -21.20
C VAL A 146 15.43 -21.85 -22.60
N SER A 147 16.49 -22.54 -23.01
CA SER A 147 16.88 -22.58 -24.41
C SER A 147 15.80 -23.38 -25.14
N ASP A 148 14.94 -22.69 -25.87
CA ASP A 148 14.14 -23.29 -26.95
C ASP A 148 15.14 -23.62 -28.07
N ASP A 149 15.63 -24.86 -28.06
CA ASP A 149 16.29 -25.48 -29.20
C ASP A 149 15.38 -26.65 -29.60
N ASP A 150 14.42 -26.33 -30.47
CA ASP A 150 13.70 -27.31 -31.25
C ASP A 150 14.71 -28.00 -32.18
N GLU A 151 15.06 -29.26 -31.91
CA GLU A 151 15.31 -30.26 -32.96
C GLU A 151 15.36 -31.70 -32.39
N ASP A 152 14.51 -32.52 -32.99
CA ASP A 152 14.58 -33.98 -33.18
C ASP A 152 13.95 -34.97 -32.18
N GLU A 153 13.13 -35.82 -32.81
CA GLU A 153 12.42 -37.01 -32.35
C GLU A 153 13.30 -37.99 -31.57
N ASP A 154 12.81 -38.47 -30.43
CA ASP A 154 12.95 -39.89 -30.08
C ASP A 154 11.79 -40.30 -29.14
N GLU A 155 10.99 -41.27 -29.57
CA GLU A 155 10.02 -41.99 -28.76
C GLU A 155 10.74 -42.65 -27.58
N THR A 156 10.51 -42.19 -26.35
CA THR A 156 10.89 -42.94 -25.16
C THR A 156 9.67 -43.67 -24.61
N ASP A 157 9.66 -44.99 -24.79
CA ASP A 157 8.76 -45.94 -24.16
C ASP A 157 8.57 -45.63 -22.67
N VAL A 158 7.32 -45.37 -22.30
CA VAL A 158 6.87 -45.28 -20.92
C VAL A 158 6.66 -46.68 -20.37
N ASP A 159 7.72 -47.32 -19.89
CA ASP A 159 7.58 -48.48 -19.02
C ASP A 159 8.74 -48.57 -18.01
N ASP A 160 8.40 -48.98 -16.79
CA ASP A 160 9.29 -49.33 -15.67
C ASP A 160 10.00 -48.21 -14.89
N LEU A 161 9.21 -47.30 -14.31
CA LEU A 161 9.54 -46.71 -13.00
C LEU A 161 8.56 -47.16 -11.91
N PHE A 162 8.69 -48.46 -11.59
CA PHE A 162 8.62 -49.03 -10.24
C PHE A 162 7.35 -48.74 -9.43
N LEU A 163 6.31 -49.54 -9.70
CA LEU A 163 5.51 -50.16 -8.64
C LEU A 163 6.43 -51.05 -7.80
N ASN A 164 6.62 -50.71 -6.52
CA ASN A 164 6.75 -51.71 -5.46
C ASN A 164 6.54 -51.11 -4.06
N GLY A 165 5.52 -51.62 -3.36
CA GLY A 165 5.29 -51.51 -1.91
C GLY A 165 4.43 -50.31 -1.53
N GLU A 166 3.09 -50.38 -1.51
CA GLU A 166 2.33 -50.95 -0.38
C GLU A 166 2.87 -50.46 0.98
N ASP A 167 2.34 -49.35 1.48
CA ASP A 167 1.71 -49.38 2.80
C ASP A 167 0.69 -48.24 2.93
N GLU A 168 -0.50 -48.67 3.32
CA GLU A 168 -1.78 -48.00 3.39
C GLU A 168 -1.93 -47.33 4.76
N GLU A 169 -1.58 -46.06 4.89
CA GLU A 169 -1.95 -45.28 6.09
C GLU A 169 -3.28 -44.57 5.82
N SER A 170 -4.35 -45.31 6.10
CA SER A 170 -5.72 -44.84 6.27
C SER A 170 -5.75 -43.56 7.12
N LEU A 171 -6.17 -42.44 6.51
CA LEU A 171 -6.50 -41.22 7.25
C LEU A 171 -7.61 -41.53 8.28
N PRO A 172 -7.48 -41.12 9.55
CA PRO A 172 -8.54 -41.35 10.53
C PRO A 172 -9.77 -40.47 10.23
N ASP A 173 -10.91 -41.15 10.14
CA ASP A 173 -12.25 -40.61 9.94
C ASP A 173 -12.60 -39.63 11.08
N PHE A 174 -12.95 -38.39 10.74
CA PHE A 174 -13.15 -37.28 11.67
C PHE A 174 -14.58 -37.21 12.23
N ASP A 175 -15.24 -38.35 12.37
CA ASP A 175 -16.68 -38.44 12.69
C ASP A 175 -16.97 -39.33 13.91
N ASN A 176 -16.21 -39.13 15.00
CA ASN A 176 -16.55 -39.70 16.31
C ASN A 176 -16.48 -38.64 17.44
N PRO A 177 -17.62 -38.24 18.05
CA PRO A 177 -17.68 -37.18 19.05
C PRO A 177 -17.39 -37.65 20.50
N GLU A 178 -16.32 -38.40 20.72
CA GLU A 178 -15.88 -38.86 22.06
C GLU A 178 -14.40 -38.58 22.35
N ILE A 179 -13.91 -37.38 22.03
CA ILE A 179 -12.66 -36.86 22.63
C ILE A 179 -12.96 -35.52 23.31
N LEU A 180 -13.85 -35.61 24.30
CA LEU A 180 -14.00 -34.65 25.38
C LEU A 180 -13.87 -35.46 26.67
N ASN A 181 -12.69 -35.40 27.29
CA ASN A 181 -12.42 -35.41 28.74
C ASN A 181 -11.16 -36.18 29.08
N GLU A 182 -10.28 -35.47 29.78
CA GLU A 182 -9.24 -35.87 30.75
C GLU A 182 -8.18 -34.75 30.65
N GLU A 183 -8.43 -33.56 31.19
CA GLU A 183 -8.34 -33.18 32.62
C GLU A 183 -7.12 -33.75 33.36
N ASP A 184 -6.27 -32.80 33.79
CA ASP A 184 -5.44 -32.78 35.00
C ASP A 184 -4.39 -33.86 35.24
N GLU A 185 -3.11 -33.49 35.06
CA GLU A 185 -2.12 -33.37 36.15
C GLU A 185 -0.86 -32.59 35.71
#